data_AF-A0A7K0RBH2-F1
#
_entry.id   AF-A0A7K0RBH2-F1
#
_cell.length_a   1.000
_cell.length_b   1.000
_cell.length_c   1.000
_cell.angle_alpha   90.00
_cell.angle_beta   90.00
_cell.angle_gamma   90.00
#
_symmetry.space_group_name_H-M   'P 1'
#
loop_
_entity.id
_entity.type
_entity.pdbx_description
1 polymer ?
#
loop_
_entity_poly.entity_id
_entity_poly.type
_entity_poly.pdbx_seq_one_letter_code
_entity_poly.pdbx_strand_id
1 'polypeptide(L)' 'MLTLIVAGTISMFLSLFFTPLFARLFRAIGWGQYIRDDGPQEHHVKKGTPTMGGI' A
#
# COMPACT_ATOMS: atom_id res chain seq x y z
N MET A 1 10.79 29.05 -0.16
CA MET A 1 11.46 27.92 -0.85
C MET A 1 11.92 26.85 0.12
N LEU A 2 12.69 27.17 1.16
CA LEU A 2 13.15 26.21 2.18
C LEU A 2 12.00 25.39 2.81
N THR A 3 10.88 26.03 3.14
CA THR A 3 9.69 25.38 3.72
C THR A 3 9.08 24.31 2.82
N LEU A 4 9.06 24.51 1.50
CA LEU A 4 8.54 23.53 0.54
C LEU A 4 9.44 22.31 0.46
N ILE A 5 10.76 22.52 0.46
CA ILE A 5 11.74 21.44 0.42
C ILE A 5 11.64 20.61 1.71
N VAL A 6 11.61 21.26 2.87
CA VAL A 6 11.49 20.57 4.17
C VAL A 6 10.17 19.78 4.25
N ALA A 7 9.05 20.39 3.85
CA ALA A 7 7.76 19.70 3.83
C ALA A 7 7.74 18.49 2.89
N GLY A 8 8.31 18.62 1.68
CA GLY A 8 8.41 17.54 0.71
C GLY A 8 9.34 16.41 1.16
N THR A 9 10.45 16.74 1.82
CA THR A 9 11.34 15.73 2.41
C THR A 9 10.62 14.98 3.53
N ILE A 10 9.98 15.70 4.47
CA ILE A 10 9.26 15.04 5.57
C ILE A 10 8.13 14.13 5.04
N SER A 11 7.33 14.60 4.08
CA SER A 11 6.25 13.79 3.51
C SER A 11 6.76 12.55 2.77
N MET A 12 7.86 12.66 2.02
CA MET A 12 8.50 11.52 1.36
C MET A 12 8.95 10.46 2.36
N PHE A 13 9.63 10.86 3.43
CA PHE A 13 10.09 9.92 4.46
C PHE A 13 8.91 9.27 5.16
N LEU A 14 7.90 10.05 5.58
CA LEU A 14 6.69 9.50 6.19
C LEU A 14 6.02 8.48 5.28
N SER A 15 5.77 8.80 4.02
CA SER A 15 5.15 7.85 3.08
C SER A 15 6.00 6.59 2.89
N LEU A 16 7.32 6.72 2.79
CA LEU A 16 8.21 5.56 2.58
C LEU A 16 8.16 4.56 3.75
N PHE A 17 8.12 5.05 5.00
CA PHE A 17 8.11 4.19 6.19
C PHE A 17 6.71 3.75 6.62
N PHE A 18 5.69 4.61 6.48
CA PHE A 18 4.33 4.29 6.91
C PHE A 18 3.57 3.44 5.89
N THR A 19 3.77 3.62 4.58
CA THR A 19 3.09 2.80 3.54
C THR A 19 3.23 1.29 3.75
N PRO A 20 4.43 0.71 4.01
CA PRO A 20 4.55 -0.72 4.26
C PRO A 20 3.90 -1.17 5.58
N LEU A 21 3.85 -0.30 6.59
CA LEU A 21 3.15 -0.57 7.84
C LEU A 21 1.64 -0.66 7.62
N PHE A 22 1.06 0.32 6.92
CA PHE A 22 -0.34 0.31 6.52
C PHE A 22 -0.67 -0.88 5.62
N ALA A 23 0.20 -1.24 4.68
CA ALA A 23 0.00 -2.41 3.83
C ALA A 23 -0.10 -3.72 4.64
N ARG A 24 0.71 -3.87 5.70
CA ARG A 24 0.62 -5.03 6.62
C ARG A 24 -0.66 -4.99 7.45
N LEU A 25 -1.06 -3.82 7.93
CA LEU A 25 -2.31 -3.64 8.68
C LEU A 25 -3.53 -3.99 7.82
N PHE A 26 -3.59 -3.49 6.59
CA PHE A 26 -4.68 -3.78 5.64
C PHE A 26 -4.76 -5.25 5.28
N ARG A 27 -3.62 -5.93 5.13
CA ARG A 27 -3.59 -7.40 5.01
C ARG A 27 -4.15 -8.09 6.25
N ALA A 28 -3.78 -7.64 7.45
CA ALA A 28 -4.22 -8.24 8.71
C ALA A 28 -5.73 -8.11 8.95
N ILE A 29 -6.34 -6.98 8.56
CA ILE A 29 -7.79 -6.75 8.68
C ILE A 29 -8.59 -7.31 7.49
N GLY A 30 -7.95 -7.99 6.55
CA GLY A 30 -8.62 -8.58 5.38
C GLY A 30 -9.05 -7.58 4.31
N TRP A 31 -8.60 -6.33 4.37
CA TRP A 31 -8.83 -5.30 3.34
C TRP A 31 -7.82 -5.40 2.19
N GLY A 32 -7.68 -6.62 1.67
CA GLY A 32 -6.90 -6.89 0.46
C GLY A 32 -7.79 -7.14 -0.74
N GLN A 33 -7.24 -6.99 -1.95
CA GLN A 33 -7.99 -7.26 -3.18
C GLN A 33 -8.47 -8.71 -3.22
N TYR A 34 -9.78 -8.90 -3.40
CA TYR A 34 -10.37 -10.18 -3.74
C TYR A 34 -10.03 -10.53 -5.20
N ILE A 35 -9.48 -11.72 -5.42
CA ILE A 35 -9.18 -12.24 -6.75
C ILE A 35 -10.11 -13.41 -7.01
N ARG A 36 -10.79 -13.37 -8.15
CA ARG A 36 -11.70 -14.42 -8.61
C ARG A 36 -10.91 -15.69 -8.95
N ASP A 37 -11.47 -16.84 -8.57
CA ASP A 37 -10.79 -18.13 -8.70
C ASP A 37 -10.81 -18.72 -10.13
N ASP A 38 -11.53 -18.10 -11.07
CA ASP A 38 -11.66 -18.57 -12.47
C ASP A 38 -10.49 -18.15 -13.40
N GLY A 39 -9.50 -17.44 -12.87
CA GLY A 39 -8.39 -16.88 -13.65
C GLY A 39 -7.14 -17.78 -13.70
N PRO A 40 -6.13 -17.41 -14.51
CA PRO A 40 -4.81 -18.04 -14.45
C PRO A 40 -4.26 -18.13 -13.01
N GLN A 41 -3.70 -19.29 -12.65
CA GLN A 41 -3.14 -19.58 -11.32
C GLN A 41 -2.14 -18.49 -10.84
N GLU A 42 -1.41 -17.87 -11.77
CA GLU A 42 -0.47 -16.78 -11.48
C GLU A 42 -1.13 -15.53 -10.86
N HIS A 43 -2.43 -15.31 -11.07
CA HIS A 43 -3.14 -14.17 -10.47
C HIS A 43 -3.36 -14.34 -8.98
N HIS A 44 -3.41 -15.57 -8.45
CA HIS A 44 -3.60 -15.80 -7.01
C HIS A 44 -2.44 -15.29 -6.16
N VAL A 45 -1.25 -15.11 -6.75
CA VAL A 45 -0.08 -14.50 -6.08
C VAL A 45 -0.38 -13.06 -5.63
N LYS A 46 -1.29 -12.36 -6.33
CA LYS A 46 -1.67 -10.98 -6.02
C LYS A 46 -2.75 -10.88 -4.94
N LYS A 47 -3.30 -12.01 -4.48
CA LYS A 47 -4.41 -12.07 -3.51
C LYS A 47 -3.98 -11.43 -2.20
N GLY A 48 -4.79 -10.50 -1.67
CA GLY A 48 -4.44 -9.77 -0.45
C GLY A 48 -3.54 -8.55 -0.67
N THR A 49 -3.27 -8.13 -1.90
CA THR A 49 -2.60 -6.83 -2.14
C THR A 49 -3.56 -5.70 -1.76
N PRO A 50 -3.17 -4.78 -0.86
CA PRO A 50 -4.03 -3.65 -0.50
C PRO A 50 -4.13 -2.67 -1.67
N THR A 51 -5.35 -2.35 -2.11
CA THR A 51 -5.60 -1.41 -3.23
C THR A 51 -5.73 0.05 -2.76
N MET A 52 -5.53 0.29 -1.45
CA MET A 52 -5.78 1.55 -0.75
C MET A 52 -4.49 2.30 -0.38
N GLY A 53 -3.40 2.13 -1.13
CA GLY A 53 -2.11 2.72 -0.75
C GLY A 53 -2.00 4.25 -0.85
N GLY A 54 -3.01 4.93 -1.41
CA GLY A 54 -3.01 6.38 -1.62
C GLY A 54 -3.89 7.18 -0.65
N ILE A 55 -4.53 6.52 0.31
CA ILE A 55 -5.33 7.14 1.39
C ILE A 55 -4.63 6.96 2.73
#